data_AF-A0A524F1U0-F1
#
_entry.id   AF-A0A524F1U0-F1
#
_cell.length_a   1.000
_cell.length_b   1.000
_cell.length_c   1.000
_cell.angle_alpha   90.00
_cell.angle_beta   90.00
_cell.angle_gamma   90.00
#
_symmetry.space_group_name_H-M   'P 1'
#
loop_
_entity.id
_entity.type
_entity.pdbx_description
1 polymer ?
#
loop_
_entity_poly.entity_id
_entity_poly.type
_entity_poly.pdbx_seq_one_letter_code
_entity_poly.pdbx_strand_id
1 'polypeptide(L)'
;MKKGMKITITIVGILVVVSAGFAFFFPQSPLYLLAEDCPPLDFPMEGGALNITDFNGFNVSDWGEPGVNHNGIDLAVDPNNWTGILAVADGKVRKIEESENPYSNPPGMMMFSVYVTIARGWEVKYVIEPFAVTEQEKQLQRDNIYVVQGQELTKGHRIARLLCTDSDYVHLHFMLVFKGKEVCAYLYSSPAAQAIYEDIALTFNKTICCPDAYCPGC
;
A
#
# COMPACT_ATOMS: atom_id res chain seq x y z
N MET A 1 -33.10 -4.25 59.31
CA MET A 1 -33.10 -4.21 57.83
C MET A 1 -34.34 -4.93 57.31
N LYS A 2 -35.15 -4.27 56.46
CA LYS A 2 -36.31 -4.92 55.83
C LYS A 2 -35.84 -6.06 54.91
N LYS A 3 -36.58 -7.17 54.86
CA LYS A 3 -36.22 -8.41 54.15
C LYS A 3 -35.79 -8.15 52.68
N GLY A 4 -36.39 -7.16 52.01
CA GLY A 4 -36.02 -6.75 50.65
C GLY A 4 -34.61 -6.16 50.53
N MET A 5 -34.13 -5.41 51.54
CA MET A 5 -32.82 -4.75 51.48
C MET A 5 -31.65 -5.75 51.54
N LYS A 6 -31.85 -6.89 52.21
CA LYS A 6 -30.85 -7.98 52.23
C LYS A 6 -30.71 -8.64 50.86
N ILE A 7 -31.82 -8.83 50.14
CA ILE A 7 -31.82 -9.46 48.81
C ILE A 7 -31.12 -8.56 47.80
N THR A 8 -31.39 -7.25 47.82
CA THR A 8 -30.75 -6.29 46.91
C THR A 8 -29.23 -6.24 47.10
N ILE A 9 -28.75 -6.22 48.35
CA ILE A 9 -27.30 -6.19 48.64
C ILE A 9 -26.61 -7.46 48.13
N THR A 10 -27.23 -8.63 48.30
CA THR A 10 -26.67 -9.89 47.81
C THR A 10 -26.58 -9.93 46.28
N ILE A 11 -27.61 -9.48 45.57
CA ILE A 11 -27.61 -9.45 44.09
C ILE A 11 -26.53 -8.51 43.56
N VAL A 12 -26.41 -7.31 44.15
CA VAL A 12 -25.37 -6.35 43.78
C VAL A 12 -23.98 -6.91 44.06
N GLY A 13 -23.79 -7.57 45.22
CA GLY A 13 -22.52 -8.22 45.56
C GLY A 13 -22.11 -9.30 44.55
N ILE A 14 -23.05 -10.16 44.14
CA ILE A 14 -22.79 -11.20 43.13
C ILE A 14 -22.45 -10.57 41.78
N LEU A 15 -23.20 -9.55 41.34
CA LEU A 15 -22.91 -8.85 40.09
C LEU A 15 -21.50 -8.24 40.10
N VAL A 16 -21.08 -7.60 41.19
CA VAL A 16 -19.74 -7.01 41.31
C VAL A 16 -18.65 -8.09 41.24
N VAL A 17 -18.82 -9.21 41.95
CA VAL A 17 -17.85 -10.32 41.94
C VAL A 17 -17.78 -10.99 40.55
N VAL A 18 -18.91 -11.21 39.89
CA VAL A 18 -18.95 -11.76 38.52
C VAL A 18 -18.29 -10.80 37.53
N SER A 19 -18.57 -9.50 37.63
CA SER A 19 -17.98 -8.47 36.76
C SER A 19 -16.46 -8.36 36.96
N ALA A 20 -16.00 -8.37 38.22
CA ALA A 20 -14.59 -8.33 38.56
C ALA A 20 -13.85 -9.60 38.12
N GLY A 21 -14.47 -10.78 38.31
CA GLY A 21 -13.94 -12.04 37.82
C GLY A 21 -13.87 -12.08 36.29
N PHE A 22 -14.90 -11.56 35.60
CA PHE A 22 -14.90 -11.47 34.14
C PHE A 22 -13.77 -10.54 33.66
N ALA A 23 -13.55 -9.39 34.28
CA ALA A 23 -12.43 -8.50 33.94
C ALA A 23 -11.03 -9.08 34.23
N PHE A 24 -10.93 -10.03 35.18
CA PHE A 24 -9.67 -10.67 35.58
C PHE A 24 -9.33 -11.89 34.69
N PHE A 25 -10.34 -12.68 34.31
CA PHE A 25 -10.17 -13.85 33.44
C PHE A 25 -10.30 -13.52 31.94
N PHE A 26 -10.96 -12.42 31.61
CA PHE A 26 -10.94 -11.80 30.28
C PHE A 26 -10.09 -10.54 30.37
N PRO A 27 -8.75 -10.64 30.28
CA PRO A 27 -7.88 -9.47 30.25
C PRO A 27 -8.45 -8.48 29.23
N GLN A 28 -8.86 -7.31 29.73
CA GLN A 28 -9.14 -6.07 29.00
C GLN A 28 -9.25 -6.24 27.47
N SER A 29 -10.33 -6.85 26.98
CA SER A 29 -10.71 -6.98 25.56
C SER A 29 -9.60 -7.43 24.58
N PRO A 30 -9.86 -8.42 23.70
CA PRO A 30 -8.99 -8.66 22.53
C PRO A 30 -8.87 -7.46 21.57
N LEU A 31 -9.49 -6.30 21.87
CA LEU A 31 -9.30 -5.05 21.15
C LEU A 31 -7.87 -4.49 21.23
N TYR A 32 -7.09 -4.79 22.28
CA TYR A 32 -5.69 -4.33 22.36
C TYR A 32 -4.69 -5.23 21.62
N LEU A 33 -5.15 -6.36 21.06
CA LEU A 33 -4.36 -7.25 20.19
C LEU A 33 -4.53 -6.92 18.69
N LEU A 34 -5.16 -5.78 18.34
CA LEU A 34 -5.45 -5.39 16.96
C LEU A 34 -4.89 -4.01 16.58
N ALA A 35 -3.82 -3.57 17.22
CA ALA A 35 -2.82 -2.84 16.45
C ALA A 35 -2.20 -3.90 15.50
N GLU A 36 -2.88 -4.15 14.38
CA GLU A 36 -2.31 -4.86 13.24
C GLU A 36 -1.18 -3.96 12.72
N ASP A 37 -0.02 -4.00 13.38
CA ASP A 37 1.10 -3.12 13.08
C ASP A 37 1.52 -3.37 11.63
N CYS A 38 1.31 -2.36 10.77
CA CYS A 38 1.85 -2.38 9.43
C CYS A 38 3.38 -2.42 9.56
N PRO A 39 4.08 -3.41 8.97
CA PRO A 39 5.53 -3.36 8.96
C PRO A 39 5.99 -2.10 8.22
N PRO A 40 7.05 -1.40 8.69
CA PRO A 40 7.54 -0.21 8.03
C PRO A 40 7.99 -0.57 6.60
N LEU A 41 7.45 0.15 5.61
CA LEU A 41 7.68 -0.13 4.20
C LEU A 41 9.02 0.47 3.74
N ASP A 42 9.83 -0.30 3.01
CA ASP A 42 10.97 0.23 2.27
C ASP A 42 10.54 0.89 0.94
N PHE A 43 11.47 1.57 0.27
CA PHE A 43 11.20 2.18 -1.03
C PHE A 43 11.11 1.11 -2.14
N PRO A 44 10.09 1.12 -3.02
CA PRO A 44 9.80 0.00 -3.91
C PRO A 44 10.65 -0.04 -5.19
N MET A 45 11.55 0.92 -5.42
CA MET A 45 12.32 1.00 -6.67
C MET A 45 13.83 0.83 -6.41
N GLU A 46 14.46 -0.03 -7.21
CA GLU A 46 15.90 -0.23 -7.21
C GLU A 46 16.62 1.07 -7.65
N GLY A 47 17.68 1.45 -6.93
CA GLY A 47 18.42 2.70 -7.18
C GLY A 47 17.86 3.94 -6.47
N GLY A 48 16.72 3.83 -5.77
CA GLY A 48 16.16 4.94 -4.99
C GLY A 48 15.71 6.10 -5.87
N ALA A 49 15.92 7.34 -5.39
CA ALA A 49 15.50 8.56 -6.09
C ALA A 49 16.19 8.76 -7.46
N LEU A 50 17.38 8.20 -7.66
CA LEU A 50 18.21 8.47 -8.86
C LEU A 50 17.59 7.97 -10.18
N ASN A 51 16.67 7.01 -10.10
CA ASN A 51 16.03 6.43 -11.27
C ASN A 51 14.63 7.01 -11.53
N ILE A 52 14.18 7.95 -10.70
CA ILE A 52 12.85 8.55 -10.80
C ILE A 52 12.92 9.82 -11.64
N THR A 53 12.03 9.93 -12.62
CA THR A 53 11.97 11.04 -13.59
C THR A 53 10.72 11.91 -13.47
N ASP A 54 9.66 11.39 -12.83
CA ASP A 54 8.49 12.16 -12.40
C ASP A 54 7.82 11.46 -11.22
N PHE A 55 6.95 12.19 -10.52
CA PHE A 55 6.31 11.76 -9.29
C PHE A 55 4.90 12.33 -9.18
N ASN A 56 3.93 11.47 -8.84
CA ASN A 56 2.61 11.92 -8.40
C ASN A 56 2.23 11.25 -7.09
N GLY A 57 1.93 12.09 -6.09
CA GLY A 57 1.66 11.66 -4.73
C GLY A 57 0.23 11.15 -4.54
N PHE A 58 0.00 10.53 -3.39
CA PHE A 58 -1.34 10.12 -2.95
C PHE A 58 -2.25 11.35 -2.83
N ASN A 59 -3.54 11.16 -3.10
CA ASN A 59 -4.62 12.14 -2.98
C ASN A 59 -4.45 13.43 -3.81
N VAL A 60 -3.66 13.40 -4.88
CA VAL A 60 -3.68 14.46 -5.91
C VAL A 60 -5.06 14.45 -6.58
N SER A 61 -5.74 15.59 -6.61
CA SER A 61 -7.08 15.73 -7.19
C SER A 61 -7.08 15.78 -8.71
N ASP A 62 -8.24 15.48 -9.29
CA ASP A 62 -8.50 15.43 -10.73
C ASP A 62 -7.56 14.47 -11.47
N TRP A 63 -7.25 13.34 -10.83
CA TRP A 63 -6.38 12.30 -11.36
C TRP A 63 -7.11 11.46 -12.41
N GLY A 64 -6.78 11.68 -13.68
CA GLY A 64 -7.44 11.05 -14.83
C GLY A 64 -8.80 11.65 -15.17
N GLU A 65 -9.65 11.90 -14.16
CA GLU A 65 -10.98 12.47 -14.30
C GLU A 65 -11.29 13.52 -13.20
N PRO A 66 -12.12 14.54 -13.50
CA PRO A 66 -12.54 15.51 -12.49
C PRO A 66 -13.19 14.87 -11.26
N GLY A 67 -12.71 15.22 -10.06
CA GLY A 67 -13.20 14.72 -8.79
C GLY A 67 -12.66 13.35 -8.35
N VAL A 68 -11.78 12.72 -9.14
CA VAL A 68 -11.09 11.49 -8.75
C VAL A 68 -9.75 11.86 -8.10
N ASN A 69 -9.50 11.34 -6.90
CA ASN A 69 -8.22 11.51 -6.23
C ASN A 69 -7.31 10.32 -6.52
N HIS A 70 -6.02 10.60 -6.69
CA HIS A 70 -4.99 9.58 -6.86
C HIS A 70 -4.92 8.67 -5.62
N ASN A 71 -4.98 7.36 -5.81
CA ASN A 71 -5.08 6.36 -4.73
C ASN A 71 -3.78 5.55 -4.52
N GLY A 72 -2.68 6.01 -5.10
CA GLY A 72 -1.35 5.43 -4.97
C GLY A 72 -0.26 6.48 -5.00
N ILE A 73 0.97 6.04 -5.24
CA ILE A 73 2.12 6.89 -5.52
C ILE A 73 2.71 6.43 -6.83
N ASP A 74 2.82 7.34 -7.79
CA ASP A 74 3.44 7.05 -9.07
C ASP A 74 4.92 7.38 -9.02
N LEU A 75 5.72 6.40 -9.44
CA LEU A 75 7.17 6.48 -9.55
C LEU A 75 7.54 6.25 -11.01
N ALA A 76 7.56 7.34 -11.79
CA ALA A 76 7.94 7.29 -13.19
C ALA A 76 9.46 7.15 -13.32
N VAL A 77 9.90 6.36 -14.30
CA VAL A 77 11.32 6.07 -14.53
C VAL A 77 11.76 6.53 -15.90
N ASP A 78 13.08 6.69 -16.07
CA ASP A 78 13.66 6.98 -17.38
C ASP A 78 13.35 5.82 -18.35
N PRO A 79 12.73 6.09 -19.52
CA PRO A 79 12.46 5.05 -20.52
C PRO A 79 13.74 4.41 -21.10
N ASN A 80 14.92 4.97 -20.83
CA ASN A 80 16.19 4.38 -21.24
C ASN A 80 16.83 3.52 -20.14
N ASN A 81 16.26 3.50 -18.92
CA ASN A 81 16.84 2.80 -17.78
C ASN A 81 15.85 1.83 -17.13
N TRP A 82 16.10 0.54 -17.37
CA TRP A 82 15.32 -0.52 -16.78
C TRP A 82 15.47 -0.50 -15.26
N THR A 83 14.36 -0.32 -14.55
CA THR A 83 14.37 -0.21 -13.09
C THR A 83 13.71 -1.44 -12.44
N GLY A 84 14.40 -2.01 -11.46
CA GLY A 84 13.87 -3.13 -10.67
C GLY A 84 12.82 -2.66 -9.67
N ILE A 85 11.76 -3.45 -9.50
CA ILE A 85 10.73 -3.26 -8.48
C ILE A 85 10.99 -4.23 -7.34
N LEU A 86 11.02 -3.73 -6.11
CA LEU A 86 11.41 -4.47 -4.92
C LEU A 86 10.23 -4.64 -3.96
N ALA A 87 10.19 -5.78 -3.26
CA ALA A 87 9.27 -5.99 -2.17
C ALA A 87 9.58 -5.04 -1.00
N VAL A 88 8.63 -4.20 -0.61
CA VAL A 88 8.83 -3.20 0.45
C VAL A 88 8.79 -3.77 1.86
N ALA A 89 8.31 -5.00 2.02
CA ALA A 89 8.23 -5.72 3.28
C ALA A 89 8.24 -7.24 3.01
N ASP A 90 8.45 -8.02 4.06
CA ASP A 90 8.19 -9.47 4.02
C ASP A 90 6.70 -9.70 3.76
N GLY A 91 6.37 -10.75 3.03
CA GLY A 91 4.97 -11.05 2.73
C GLY A 91 4.79 -12.19 1.74
N LYS A 92 3.56 -12.37 1.28
CA LYS A 92 3.19 -13.44 0.35
C LYS A 92 2.47 -12.89 -0.86
N VAL A 93 2.88 -13.30 -2.07
CA VAL A 93 2.17 -12.96 -3.31
C VAL A 93 0.80 -13.61 -3.29
N ARG A 94 -0.26 -12.81 -3.20
CA ARG A 94 -1.65 -13.30 -3.18
C ARG A 94 -2.20 -13.52 -4.58
N LYS A 95 -1.93 -12.59 -5.49
CA LYS A 95 -2.50 -12.58 -6.85
C LYS A 95 -1.56 -11.81 -7.78
N ILE A 96 -1.53 -12.25 -9.04
CA ILE A 96 -1.00 -11.47 -10.17
C ILE A 96 -2.17 -11.28 -11.14
N GLU A 97 -2.36 -10.07 -11.64
CA GLU A 97 -3.48 -9.70 -12.49
C GLU A 97 -3.03 -8.82 -13.65
N GLU A 98 -3.73 -8.95 -14.77
CA GLU A 98 -3.59 -8.06 -15.91
C GLU A 98 -4.93 -7.39 -16.16
N SER A 99 -4.88 -6.09 -16.44
CA SER A 99 -6.06 -5.31 -16.77
C SER A 99 -5.69 -4.18 -17.72
N GLU A 100 -6.54 -3.91 -18.70
CA GLU A 100 -6.38 -2.74 -19.56
C GLU A 100 -6.56 -1.47 -18.72
N ASN A 101 -5.68 -0.47 -18.93
CA ASN A 101 -5.82 0.83 -18.29
C ASN A 101 -7.09 1.51 -18.84
N PRO A 102 -8.09 1.82 -18.00
CA PRO A 102 -9.35 2.44 -18.46
C PRO A 102 -9.17 3.85 -19.03
N TYR A 103 -8.03 4.50 -18.74
CA TYR A 103 -7.66 5.83 -19.21
C TYR A 103 -6.69 5.79 -20.40
N SER A 104 -6.42 4.61 -20.95
CA SER A 104 -5.44 4.45 -22.03
C SER A 104 -5.83 5.19 -23.31
N ASN A 105 -4.87 5.92 -23.86
CA ASN A 105 -4.98 6.55 -25.18
C ASN A 105 -3.61 6.48 -25.91
N PRO A 106 -3.44 5.59 -26.90
CA PRO A 106 -4.45 4.74 -27.50
C PRO A 106 -4.95 3.61 -26.58
N PRO A 107 -6.15 3.04 -26.83
CA PRO A 107 -6.65 1.86 -26.13
C PRO A 107 -5.70 0.67 -26.22
N GLY A 108 -5.78 -0.24 -25.24
CA GLY A 108 -5.02 -1.49 -25.22
C GLY A 108 -3.73 -1.46 -24.37
N MET A 109 -3.45 -0.36 -23.66
CA MET A 109 -2.33 -0.32 -22.70
C MET A 109 -2.62 -1.25 -21.53
N MET A 110 -1.76 -2.24 -21.31
CA MET A 110 -1.93 -3.22 -20.25
C MET A 110 -1.22 -2.78 -18.97
N MET A 111 -1.92 -2.92 -17.83
CA MET A 111 -1.36 -2.81 -16.49
C MET A 111 -1.17 -4.21 -15.90
N PHE A 112 -0.08 -4.40 -15.16
CA PHE A 112 0.23 -5.67 -14.50
C PHE A 112 0.30 -5.45 -12.99
N SER A 113 -0.64 -6.04 -12.25
CA SER A 113 -0.74 -5.86 -10.80
C SER A 113 -0.19 -7.08 -10.06
N VAL A 114 0.75 -6.85 -9.14
CA VAL A 114 1.20 -7.85 -8.15
C VAL A 114 0.66 -7.46 -6.79
N TYR A 115 -0.10 -8.35 -6.15
CA TYR A 115 -0.67 -8.13 -4.83
C TYR A 115 0.10 -8.94 -3.79
N VAL A 116 0.62 -8.28 -2.75
CA VAL A 116 1.41 -8.92 -1.68
C VAL A 116 0.75 -8.65 -0.33
N THR A 117 0.33 -9.72 0.35
CA THR A 117 -0.14 -9.62 1.73
C THR A 117 1.08 -9.54 2.65
N ILE A 118 1.21 -8.44 3.40
CA ILE A 118 2.38 -8.15 4.25
C ILE A 118 2.09 -8.33 5.75
N ALA A 119 0.83 -8.21 6.15
CA ALA A 119 0.34 -8.47 7.49
C ALA A 119 -1.17 -8.71 7.45
N ARG A 120 -1.78 -9.07 8.58
CA ARG A 120 -3.22 -9.27 8.66
C ARG A 120 -3.95 -7.97 8.30
N GLY A 121 -4.76 -8.03 7.24
CA GLY A 121 -5.50 -6.87 6.75
C GLY A 121 -4.69 -5.89 5.91
N TRP A 122 -3.38 -6.08 5.76
CA TRP A 122 -2.49 -5.19 4.99
C TRP A 122 -2.03 -5.85 3.70
N GLU A 123 -2.17 -5.12 2.60
CA GLU A 123 -1.75 -5.54 1.27
C GLU A 123 -1.02 -4.41 0.56
N VAL A 124 0.08 -4.74 -0.10
CA VAL A 124 0.77 -3.85 -1.03
C VAL A 124 0.39 -4.27 -2.45
N LYS A 125 0.03 -3.30 -3.28
CA LYS A 125 -0.26 -3.51 -4.70
C LYS A 125 0.80 -2.78 -5.53
N TYR A 126 1.52 -3.53 -6.34
CA TYR A 126 2.47 -3.02 -7.32
C TYR A 126 1.79 -3.04 -8.68
N VAL A 127 1.29 -1.89 -9.14
CA VAL A 127 0.68 -1.75 -10.47
C VAL A 127 1.76 -1.26 -11.43
N ILE A 128 2.20 -2.17 -12.29
CA ILE A 128 3.26 -1.94 -13.26
C ILE A 128 2.60 -1.42 -14.54
N GLU A 129 2.90 -0.17 -14.91
CA GLU A 129 2.32 0.51 -16.07
C GLU A 129 3.40 0.79 -17.12
N PRO A 130 3.79 -0.23 -17.92
CA PRO A 130 4.86 -0.09 -18.90
C PRO A 130 4.41 0.59 -20.20
N PHE A 131 3.14 1.01 -20.33
CA PHE A 131 2.57 1.45 -21.60
C PHE A 131 2.66 0.39 -22.72
N ALA A 132 2.60 -0.90 -22.37
CA ALA A 132 2.67 -2.01 -23.32
C ALA A 132 1.34 -2.16 -24.11
N VAL A 133 1.38 -1.90 -25.42
CA VAL A 133 0.19 -1.92 -26.29
C VAL A 133 0.16 -3.18 -27.17
N THR A 134 1.31 -3.58 -27.69
CA THR A 134 1.45 -4.76 -28.55
C THR A 134 1.55 -6.05 -27.73
N GLU A 135 1.15 -7.19 -28.31
CA GLU A 135 1.29 -8.48 -27.63
C GLU A 135 2.76 -8.83 -27.32
N GLN A 136 3.70 -8.34 -28.13
CA GLN A 136 5.12 -8.53 -27.87
C GLN A 136 5.57 -7.76 -26.62
N GLU A 137 5.19 -6.49 -26.47
CA GLU A 137 5.50 -5.69 -25.28
C GLU A 137 4.83 -6.27 -24.03
N LYS A 138 3.57 -6.69 -24.15
CA LYS A 138 2.84 -7.32 -23.05
C LYS A 138 3.54 -8.61 -22.60
N GLN A 139 3.94 -9.46 -23.55
CA GLN A 139 4.69 -10.67 -23.23
C GLN A 139 6.04 -10.35 -22.61
N LEU A 140 6.75 -9.34 -23.11
CA LEU A 140 8.01 -8.91 -22.54
C LEU A 140 7.83 -8.41 -21.09
N GLN A 141 6.76 -7.68 -20.79
CA GLN A 141 6.49 -7.30 -19.40
C GLN A 141 6.14 -8.53 -18.53
N ARG A 142 5.34 -9.48 -19.02
CA ARG A 142 5.06 -10.75 -18.31
C ARG A 142 6.35 -11.48 -17.94
N ASP A 143 7.28 -11.59 -18.88
CA ASP A 143 8.57 -12.25 -18.68
C ASP A 143 9.48 -11.49 -17.68
N ASN A 144 9.17 -10.21 -17.42
CA ASN A 144 9.86 -9.38 -16.43
C ASN A 144 9.16 -9.34 -15.06
N ILE A 145 8.12 -10.15 -14.84
CA ILE A 145 7.55 -10.41 -13.51
C ILE A 145 8.17 -11.71 -12.99
N TYR A 146 9.00 -11.61 -11.95
CA TYR A 146 9.85 -12.72 -11.48
C TYR A 146 9.22 -13.55 -10.36
N VAL A 147 8.07 -13.10 -9.86
CA VAL A 147 7.37 -13.75 -8.75
C VAL A 147 6.14 -14.50 -9.25
N VAL A 148 5.72 -15.50 -8.46
CA VAL A 148 4.51 -16.29 -8.74
C VAL A 148 3.53 -16.25 -7.57
N GLN A 149 2.26 -16.49 -7.84
CA GLN A 149 1.24 -16.57 -6.80
C GLN A 149 1.60 -17.63 -5.75
N GLY A 150 1.46 -17.26 -4.47
CA GLY A 150 1.78 -18.10 -3.31
C GLY A 150 3.23 -18.03 -2.85
N GLN A 151 4.11 -17.35 -3.60
CA GLN A 151 5.51 -17.15 -3.22
C GLN A 151 5.63 -16.28 -1.97
N GLU A 152 6.44 -16.73 -1.02
CA GLU A 152 6.90 -15.91 0.11
C GLU A 152 8.04 -15.00 -0.34
N LEU A 153 7.98 -13.73 0.05
CA LEU A 153 8.93 -12.69 -0.26
C LEU A 153 9.60 -12.20 1.02
N THR A 154 10.88 -11.90 0.90
CA THR A 154 11.60 -11.10 1.89
C THR A 154 11.65 -9.65 1.40
N LYS A 155 11.70 -8.69 2.32
CA LYS A 155 11.94 -7.29 2.00
C LYS A 155 13.20 -7.14 1.12
N GLY A 156 13.11 -6.30 0.09
CA GLY A 156 14.14 -6.11 -0.93
C GLY A 156 14.19 -7.18 -2.02
N HIS A 157 13.36 -8.24 -1.95
CA HIS A 157 13.27 -9.24 -3.01
C HIS A 157 12.75 -8.58 -4.29
N ARG A 158 13.42 -8.80 -5.44
CA ARG A 158 13.01 -8.22 -6.72
C ARG A 158 11.73 -8.89 -7.24
N ILE A 159 10.64 -8.14 -7.29
CA ILE A 159 9.32 -8.60 -7.76
C ILE A 159 9.28 -8.65 -9.27
N ALA A 160 9.74 -7.57 -9.90
CA ALA A 160 9.68 -7.40 -11.33
C ALA A 160 10.77 -6.45 -11.79
N ARG A 161 10.84 -6.25 -13.10
CA ARG A 161 11.53 -5.15 -13.74
C ARG A 161 10.51 -4.41 -14.61
N LEU A 162 10.48 -3.09 -14.49
CA LEU A 162 9.59 -2.26 -15.29
C LEU A 162 10.14 -2.20 -16.72
N LEU A 163 9.34 -2.64 -17.69
CA LEU A 163 9.66 -2.51 -19.10
C LEU A 163 9.53 -1.04 -19.49
N CYS A 164 10.62 -0.50 -20.03
CA CYS A 164 10.60 0.82 -20.60
C CYS A 164 10.17 0.74 -22.08
N THR A 165 9.00 1.30 -22.39
CA THR A 165 8.54 1.56 -23.76
C THR A 165 8.83 3.02 -24.13
N ASP A 166 8.51 3.43 -25.37
CA ASP A 166 8.73 4.80 -25.86
C ASP A 166 7.79 5.86 -25.22
N SER A 167 7.15 5.57 -24.08
CA SER A 167 6.37 6.52 -23.29
C SER A 167 7.25 7.27 -22.30
N ASP A 168 6.96 8.56 -22.14
CA ASP A 168 7.59 9.46 -21.16
C ASP A 168 7.10 9.25 -19.72
N TYR A 169 6.07 8.43 -19.51
CA TYR A 169 5.44 8.23 -18.21
C TYR A 169 5.30 6.76 -17.82
N VAL A 170 6.26 5.92 -18.23
CA VAL A 170 6.37 4.55 -17.71
C VAL A 170 6.63 4.59 -16.21
N HIS A 171 5.77 3.97 -15.41
CA HIS A 171 5.83 4.10 -13.95
C HIS A 171 5.39 2.84 -13.20
N LEU A 172 5.77 2.80 -11.92
CA LEU A 172 5.11 1.96 -10.92
C LEU A 172 4.05 2.82 -10.22
N HIS A 173 2.79 2.39 -10.27
CA HIS A 173 1.73 2.90 -9.41
C HIS A 173 1.65 2.04 -8.13
N PHE A 174 2.21 2.57 -7.05
CA PHE A 174 2.43 1.88 -5.78
C PHE A 174 1.32 2.20 -4.77
N MET A 175 0.60 1.18 -4.31
CA MET A 175 -0.53 1.36 -3.40
C MET A 175 -0.38 0.53 -2.12
N LEU A 176 -0.89 1.07 -1.02
CA LEU A 176 -1.08 0.36 0.24
C LEU A 176 -2.57 0.25 0.52
N VAL A 177 -3.01 -0.95 0.90
CA VAL A 177 -4.41 -1.26 1.17
C VAL A 177 -4.54 -1.83 2.58
N PHE A 178 -5.43 -1.24 3.39
CA PHE A 178 -5.82 -1.75 4.70
C PHE A 178 -7.29 -2.13 4.71
N LYS A 179 -7.58 -3.42 4.97
CA LYS A 179 -8.95 -3.98 5.03
C LYS A 179 -9.80 -3.61 3.80
N GLY A 180 -9.17 -3.62 2.63
CA GLY A 180 -9.81 -3.30 1.35
C GLY A 180 -9.99 -1.81 1.06
N LYS A 181 -9.35 -0.91 1.81
CA LYS A 181 -9.34 0.53 1.54
C LYS A 181 -7.92 1.01 1.28
N GLU A 182 -7.75 1.85 0.26
CA GLU A 182 -6.49 2.50 -0.04
C GLU A 182 -6.11 3.50 1.05
N VAL A 183 -4.85 3.47 1.46
CA VAL A 183 -4.28 4.39 2.43
C VAL A 183 -2.93 4.90 1.91
N CYS A 184 -2.52 6.09 2.37
CA CYS A 184 -1.27 6.69 1.92
C CYS A 184 -0.05 5.86 2.38
N ALA A 185 0.63 5.21 1.43
CA ALA A 185 1.79 4.35 1.71
C ALA A 185 2.98 5.09 2.34
N TYR A 186 3.13 6.39 2.04
CA TYR A 186 4.17 7.25 2.61
C TYR A 186 4.09 7.32 4.16
N LEU A 187 2.89 7.36 4.75
CA LEU A 187 2.73 7.42 6.21
C LEU A 187 3.18 6.14 6.93
N TYR A 188 3.20 5.01 6.23
CA TYR A 188 3.62 3.71 6.75
C TYR A 188 5.02 3.31 6.29
N SER A 189 5.69 4.19 5.54
CA SER A 189 7.05 3.96 5.07
C SER A 189 8.06 4.14 6.21
N SER A 190 9.17 3.42 6.15
CA SER A 190 10.29 3.62 7.06
C SER A 190 10.86 5.04 6.91
N PRO A 191 11.54 5.59 7.95
CA PRO A 191 12.16 6.92 7.84
C PRO A 191 13.11 7.06 6.64
N ALA A 192 13.82 5.99 6.28
CA ALA A 192 14.70 5.98 5.11
C ALA A 192 13.91 6.07 3.79
N ALA A 193 12.80 5.35 3.67
CA ALA A 193 11.94 5.42 2.50
C ALA A 193 11.20 6.77 2.40
N GLN A 194 10.74 7.32 3.54
CA GLN A 194 10.16 8.66 3.61
C GLN A 194 11.13 9.72 3.10
N ALA A 195 12.39 9.69 3.54
CA ALA A 195 13.41 10.62 3.07
C ALA A 195 13.62 10.54 1.54
N ILE A 196 13.52 9.35 0.94
CA ILE A 196 13.59 9.18 -0.52
C ILE A 196 12.37 9.82 -1.20
N TYR A 197 11.16 9.58 -0.68
CA TYR A 197 9.95 10.21 -1.20
C TYR A 197 9.99 11.75 -1.09
N GLU A 198 10.49 12.28 0.02
CA GLU A 198 10.65 13.72 0.25
C GLU A 198 11.66 14.34 -0.73
N ASP A 199 12.79 13.66 -0.98
CA ASP A 199 13.82 14.10 -1.95
C ASP A 199 13.27 14.15 -3.38
N ILE A 200 12.52 13.11 -3.79
CA ILE A 200 11.83 13.07 -5.08
C ILE A 200 10.80 14.19 -5.18
N ALA A 201 9.93 14.34 -4.18
CA ALA A 201 8.89 15.36 -4.15
C ALA A 201 9.48 16.78 -4.25
N LEU A 202 10.58 17.04 -3.53
CA LEU A 202 11.32 18.30 -3.61
C LEU A 202 11.90 18.52 -5.01
N THR A 203 12.54 17.50 -5.59
CA THR A 203 13.16 17.55 -6.93
C THR A 203 12.15 17.94 -8.01
N PHE A 204 10.95 17.38 -7.95
CA PHE A 204 9.89 17.63 -8.94
C PHE A 204 8.90 18.73 -8.54
N ASN A 205 9.10 19.39 -7.40
CA ASN A 205 8.19 20.39 -6.83
C ASN A 205 6.75 19.86 -6.73
N LYS A 206 6.61 18.67 -6.15
CA LYS A 206 5.34 17.94 -5.95
C LYS A 206 5.07 17.77 -4.45
N THR A 207 3.83 17.41 -4.11
CA THR A 207 3.41 17.16 -2.72
C THR A 207 2.83 15.76 -2.56
N ILE A 208 2.98 15.20 -1.35
CA ILE A 208 2.35 13.94 -0.96
C ILE A 208 1.21 14.27 0.00
N CYS A 209 -0.03 14.20 -0.48
CA CYS A 209 -1.20 14.55 0.31
C CYS A 209 -1.76 13.32 1.02
N CYS A 210 -1.62 13.25 2.34
CA CYS A 210 -2.11 12.11 3.13
C CYS A 210 -3.15 12.61 4.14
N PRO A 211 -4.45 12.39 3.90
CA PRO A 211 -5.56 13.04 4.66
C PRO A 211 -5.54 12.82 6.17
N ASP A 212 -4.94 11.71 6.63
CA ASP A 212 -4.84 11.37 8.06
C ASP A 212 -3.59 11.95 8.74
N ALA A 213 -2.67 12.53 7.97
CA ALA A 213 -1.58 13.36 8.47
C ALA A 213 -1.97 14.83 8.27
N TYR A 214 -1.83 15.63 9.31
CA TYR A 214 -2.08 17.07 9.22
C TYR A 214 -1.09 17.69 8.21
N CYS A 215 -1.48 17.82 6.95
CA CYS A 215 -0.67 18.38 5.87
C CYS A 215 -1.27 19.72 5.44
N PRO A 216 -0.82 20.86 5.98
CA PRO A 216 -1.31 22.16 5.56
C PRO A 216 -0.87 22.43 4.11
N GLY A 217 -1.83 22.48 3.17
CA GLY A 217 -1.55 22.70 1.74
C GLY A 217 -2.19 21.67 0.81
N CYS A 218 -2.82 20.64 1.38
CA CYS A 218 -3.94 19.93 0.80
C CYS A 218 -5.24 20.52 1.43
#